data_AF-A0AA38FKH3-F1
#
_entry.id   AF-A0AA38FKH3-F1
#
_cell.length_a   1.000
_cell.length_b   1.000
_cell.length_c   1.000
_cell.angle_alpha   90.00
_cell.angle_beta   90.00
_cell.angle_gamma   90.00
#
_symmetry.space_group_name_H-M   'P 1'
#
loop_
_entity.id
_entity.type
_entity.pdbx_description
1 polymer ?
#
loop_
_entity_poly.entity_id
_entity_poly.type
_entity_poly.pdbx_seq_one_letter_code
_entity_poly.pdbx_strand_id
1 'polypeptide(L)'
;LTIIYIKKMVKVMKNVDGVVVARGSIFALKSAGKILYQGIVGVVDGSGPFDSSGISSSAAVGVAYLLAFESANDLNISPSENIQLDRLIENGFLGLKNGILDQSAILLSQSKCLTRIDCKSKEYKLIHPPITNGNSDCEELKSYKILLAFSGVKHALSSKPGYNSRVAECQEAATILLEASRRISTEPLLCN
;
A
#
# COMPACT_ATOMS: atom_id res chain seq x y z
N LEU A 1 12.42 -4.75 -1.13
CA LEU A 1 11.66 -5.48 -2.17
C LEU A 1 11.09 -6.73 -1.52
N THR A 2 9.92 -6.64 -0.88
CA THR A 2 9.37 -7.75 -0.08
C THR A 2 8.97 -8.90 -1.00
N ILE A 3 9.74 -9.99 -0.99
CA ILE A 3 9.41 -11.21 -1.73
C ILE A 3 8.59 -12.10 -0.78
N ILE A 4 7.28 -12.12 -0.95
CA ILE A 4 6.36 -12.90 -0.12
C ILE A 4 6.27 -14.33 -0.69
N TYR A 5 6.98 -15.27 -0.09
CA TYR A 5 6.83 -16.70 -0.40
C TYR A 5 5.73 -17.33 0.45
N ILE A 6 4.51 -17.42 -0.08
CA ILE A 6 3.41 -18.16 0.56
C ILE A 6 3.59 -19.67 0.28
N LYS A 7 4.27 -20.38 1.20
CA LYS A 7 4.22 -21.85 1.26
C LYS A 7 3.24 -22.26 2.36
N LYS A 8 2.30 -23.15 2.03
CA LYS A 8 1.25 -23.64 2.93
C LYS A 8 1.87 -24.26 4.19
N MET A 9 1.37 -23.89 5.38
CA MET A 9 2.00 -24.11 6.70
C MET A 9 3.38 -23.46 6.92
N VAL A 10 3.58 -22.70 7.99
CA VAL A 10 2.65 -21.64 8.38
C VAL A 10 2.60 -21.52 9.94
N LYS A 11 3.49 -20.84 10.71
CA LYS A 11 3.40 -20.69 12.21
C LYS A 11 3.61 -19.24 12.75
N VAL A 12 2.64 -18.65 13.48
CA VAL A 12 2.75 -17.26 13.99
C VAL A 12 3.67 -17.23 15.19
N MET A 13 4.74 -16.43 15.14
CA MET A 13 5.66 -16.27 16.28
C MET A 13 5.97 -14.79 16.55
N LYS A 14 5.55 -14.36 17.74
CA LYS A 14 5.80 -13.07 18.43
C LYS A 14 6.59 -12.01 17.66
N ASN A 15 5.88 -11.18 16.90
CA ASN A 15 6.18 -9.75 16.81
C ASN A 15 4.86 -8.99 16.98
N VAL A 16 4.82 -7.97 17.84
CA VAL A 16 3.56 -7.41 18.36
C VAL A 16 2.70 -6.80 17.25
N ASP A 17 3.33 -6.12 16.30
CA ASP A 17 2.66 -5.43 15.18
C ASP A 17 1.99 -6.40 14.20
N GLY A 18 2.62 -7.55 13.91
CA GLY A 18 2.05 -8.54 12.98
C GLY A 18 0.70 -9.12 13.45
N VAL A 19 0.51 -9.25 14.77
CA VAL A 19 -0.78 -9.68 15.36
C VAL A 19 -1.84 -8.58 15.22
N VAL A 20 -1.45 -7.31 15.27
CA VAL A 20 -2.37 -6.17 15.06
C VAL A 20 -2.82 -6.13 13.61
N VAL A 21 -1.89 -6.21 12.65
CA VAL A 21 -2.22 -6.21 11.21
C VAL A 21 -3.10 -7.41 10.85
N ALA A 22 -2.79 -8.63 11.32
CA ALA A 22 -3.62 -9.81 11.07
C ALA A 22 -5.06 -9.67 11.59
N ARG A 23 -5.25 -9.05 12.77
CA ARG A 23 -6.59 -8.71 13.29
C ARG A 23 -7.28 -7.65 12.43
N GLY A 24 -6.52 -6.66 11.95
CA GLY A 24 -6.98 -5.66 10.99
C GLY A 24 -7.51 -6.30 9.70
N SER A 25 -6.80 -7.25 9.10
CA SER A 25 -7.24 -7.96 7.89
C SER A 25 -8.56 -8.71 8.10
N ILE A 26 -8.70 -9.42 9.23
CA ILE A 26 -9.96 -10.09 9.59
C ILE A 26 -11.10 -9.07 9.75
N PHE A 27 -10.84 -7.94 10.41
CA PHE A 27 -11.83 -6.88 10.56
C PHE A 27 -12.23 -6.30 9.19
N ALA A 28 -11.27 -5.92 8.35
CA ALA A 28 -11.53 -5.31 7.06
C ALA A 28 -12.38 -6.23 6.16
N LEU A 29 -12.01 -7.52 6.07
CA LEU A 29 -12.77 -8.53 5.31
C LEU A 29 -14.21 -8.66 5.83
N LYS A 30 -14.41 -8.72 7.15
CA LYS A 30 -15.75 -8.77 7.76
C LYS A 30 -16.55 -7.49 7.56
N SER A 31 -15.90 -6.31 7.61
CA SER A 31 -16.54 -5.02 7.33
C SER A 31 -17.00 -4.89 5.88
N ALA A 32 -16.32 -5.57 4.95
CA ALA A 32 -16.75 -5.73 3.55
C ALA A 32 -17.72 -6.91 3.35
N GLY A 33 -18.34 -7.43 4.41
CA GLY A 33 -19.35 -8.49 4.36
C GLY A 33 -18.82 -9.89 4.02
N LYS A 34 -17.50 -10.10 3.95
CA LYS A 34 -16.91 -11.41 3.65
C LYS A 34 -16.98 -12.30 4.90
N ILE A 35 -17.41 -13.55 4.73
CA ILE A 35 -17.49 -14.53 5.81
C ILE A 35 -16.21 -15.37 5.80
N LEU A 36 -15.63 -15.59 6.98
CA LEU A 36 -14.41 -16.37 7.17
C LEU A 36 -14.74 -17.60 8.03
N TYR A 37 -14.53 -18.78 7.47
CA TYR A 37 -14.74 -20.09 8.11
C TYR A 37 -13.42 -20.74 8.55
N GLN A 38 -12.33 -20.42 7.87
CA GLN A 38 -11.00 -20.96 8.11
C GLN A 38 -10.06 -19.87 8.61
N GLY A 39 -9.39 -20.14 9.74
CA GLY A 39 -8.26 -19.35 10.19
C GLY A 39 -7.00 -19.72 9.42
N ILE A 40 -6.09 -18.75 9.24
CA ILE A 40 -4.72 -19.04 8.83
C ILE A 40 -3.87 -19.27 10.07
N VAL A 41 -2.90 -20.17 9.96
CA VAL A 41 -1.74 -20.17 10.83
C VAL A 41 -0.58 -19.68 9.97
N GLY A 42 0.07 -18.55 10.28
CA GLY A 42 1.53 -18.65 10.25
C GLY A 42 2.59 -17.53 10.13
N VAL A 43 3.73 -17.91 9.51
CA VAL A 43 4.98 -17.13 9.41
C VAL A 43 4.83 -16.10 8.30
N VAL A 44 5.15 -14.86 8.64
CA VAL A 44 5.44 -13.80 7.68
C VAL A 44 6.95 -13.57 7.74
N ASP A 45 7.59 -13.53 6.59
CA ASP A 45 9.03 -13.26 6.46
C ASP A 45 9.25 -12.16 5.41
N GLY A 46 10.35 -11.43 5.53
CA GLY A 46 10.66 -10.26 4.73
C GLY A 46 12.15 -10.14 4.45
N SER A 47 12.50 -9.70 3.25
CA SER A 47 13.90 -9.58 2.84
C SER A 47 14.60 -8.39 3.53
N GLY A 48 15.60 -8.65 4.37
CA GLY A 48 16.52 -7.63 4.88
C GLY A 48 15.98 -6.70 5.98
N PRO A 49 16.84 -5.84 6.58
CA PRO A 49 16.51 -5.01 7.75
C PRO A 49 15.78 -3.70 7.37
N PHE A 50 14.83 -3.78 6.43
CA PHE A 50 14.13 -2.63 5.84
C PHE A 50 12.79 -2.30 6.52
N ASP A 51 12.53 -2.89 7.70
CA ASP A 51 11.45 -2.45 8.57
C ASP A 51 11.60 -0.96 8.90
N SER A 52 10.50 -0.21 8.76
CA SER A 52 10.47 1.25 8.96
C SER A 52 11.47 2.06 8.12
N SER A 53 11.88 1.56 6.94
CA SER A 53 12.82 2.24 6.03
C SER A 53 12.15 3.05 4.91
N GLY A 54 10.83 3.24 4.94
CA GLY A 54 10.09 4.01 3.92
C GLY A 54 9.78 3.26 2.61
N ILE A 55 9.77 1.92 2.62
CA ILE A 55 9.44 1.09 1.44
C ILE A 55 8.12 0.30 1.60
N SER A 56 7.12 0.93 2.21
CA SER A 56 5.74 0.42 2.26
C SER A 56 5.58 -0.94 2.97
N SER A 57 6.43 -1.23 3.96
CA SER A 57 6.49 -2.54 4.64
C SER A 57 5.23 -2.89 5.42
N SER A 58 4.45 -1.90 5.88
CA SER A 58 3.17 -2.11 6.60
C SER A 58 2.09 -2.60 5.64
N ALA A 59 1.82 -1.86 4.57
CA ALA A 59 0.91 -2.26 3.49
C ALA A 59 1.30 -3.62 2.87
N ALA A 60 2.59 -3.90 2.70
CA ALA A 60 3.05 -5.20 2.20
C ALA A 60 2.64 -6.37 3.11
N VAL A 61 2.62 -6.17 4.44
CA VAL A 61 2.18 -7.19 5.40
C VAL A 61 0.65 -7.26 5.49
N GLY A 62 -0.05 -6.13 5.41
CA GLY A 62 -1.51 -6.08 5.40
C GLY A 62 -2.12 -6.77 4.17
N VAL A 63 -1.61 -6.45 2.97
CA VAL A 63 -1.94 -7.15 1.72
C VAL A 63 -1.58 -8.63 1.79
N ALA A 64 -0.42 -9.01 2.36
CA ALA A 64 -0.06 -10.42 2.52
C ALA A 64 -1.08 -11.19 3.37
N TYR A 65 -1.59 -10.58 4.45
CA TYR A 65 -2.62 -11.18 5.28
C TYR A 65 -3.98 -11.25 4.58
N LEU A 66 -4.40 -10.22 3.86
CA LEU A 66 -5.63 -10.25 3.06
C LEU A 66 -5.62 -11.43 2.08
N LEU A 67 -4.60 -11.50 1.21
CA LEU A 67 -4.44 -12.57 0.22
C LEU A 67 -4.35 -13.97 0.86
N ALA A 68 -3.73 -14.08 2.04
CA ALA A 68 -3.67 -15.34 2.78
C ALA A 68 -5.04 -15.77 3.35
N PHE A 69 -5.83 -14.84 3.88
CA PHE A 69 -7.20 -15.12 4.34
C PHE A 69 -8.14 -15.43 3.18
N GLU A 70 -8.02 -14.71 2.06
CA GLU A 70 -8.76 -14.98 0.82
C GLU A 70 -8.49 -16.39 0.32
N SER A 71 -7.22 -16.75 0.13
CA SER A 71 -6.82 -18.08 -0.32
C SER A 71 -7.20 -19.20 0.65
N ALA A 72 -7.32 -18.92 1.96
CA ALA A 72 -7.74 -19.91 2.95
C ALA A 72 -9.26 -20.05 3.05
N ASN A 73 -10.04 -19.12 2.50
CA ASN A 73 -11.50 -19.09 2.58
C ASN A 73 -12.18 -19.11 1.20
N ASP A 74 -11.41 -19.43 0.14
CA ASP A 74 -11.84 -19.46 -1.26
C ASP A 74 -12.57 -18.17 -1.70
N LEU A 75 -12.12 -17.02 -1.18
CA LEU A 75 -12.69 -15.72 -1.53
C LEU A 75 -12.03 -15.17 -2.80
N ASN A 76 -12.86 -14.71 -3.73
CA ASN A 76 -12.41 -13.92 -4.88
C ASN A 76 -12.63 -12.43 -4.57
N ILE A 77 -11.55 -11.67 -4.36
CA ILE A 77 -11.58 -10.23 -4.09
C ILE A 77 -10.71 -9.53 -5.13
N SER A 78 -11.23 -8.46 -5.73
CA SER A 78 -10.50 -7.71 -6.75
C SER A 78 -9.31 -6.95 -6.15
N PRO A 79 -8.23 -6.69 -6.91
CA PRO A 79 -7.15 -5.81 -6.47
C PRO A 79 -7.65 -4.44 -5.98
N SER A 80 -8.67 -3.89 -6.64
CA SER A 80 -9.29 -2.61 -6.26
C SER A 80 -10.01 -2.66 -4.91
N GLU A 81 -10.70 -3.76 -4.58
CA GLU A 81 -11.24 -3.99 -3.23
C GLU A 81 -10.10 -4.12 -2.21
N ASN A 82 -9.07 -4.91 -2.51
CA ASN A 82 -7.94 -5.13 -1.60
C ASN A 82 -7.14 -3.86 -1.31
N ILE A 83 -7.05 -2.91 -2.25
CA ILE A 83 -6.52 -1.56 -2.00
C ILE A 83 -7.33 -0.81 -0.93
N GLN A 84 -8.66 -0.93 -0.94
CA GLN A 84 -9.49 -0.26 0.08
C GLN A 84 -9.49 -1.02 1.42
N LEU A 85 -9.43 -2.35 1.39
CA LEU A 85 -9.31 -3.19 2.59
C LEU A 85 -8.00 -2.92 3.31
N ASP A 86 -6.87 -2.86 2.61
CA ASP A 86 -5.58 -2.56 3.21
C ASP A 86 -5.50 -1.12 3.74
N ARG A 87 -6.09 -0.17 2.99
CA ARG A 87 -6.28 1.21 3.50
C ARG A 87 -7.04 1.24 4.83
N LEU A 88 -8.09 0.44 4.97
CA LEU A 88 -8.87 0.33 6.21
C LEU A 88 -8.05 -0.29 7.36
N ILE A 89 -7.14 -1.22 7.06
CA ILE A 89 -6.17 -1.74 8.04
C ILE A 89 -5.24 -0.62 8.52
N GLU A 90 -4.60 0.10 7.59
CA GLU A 90 -3.63 1.14 7.97
C GLU A 90 -4.27 2.35 8.67
N ASN A 91 -5.43 2.81 8.20
CA ASN A 91 -6.16 3.92 8.82
C ASN A 91 -6.82 3.51 10.15
N GLY A 92 -7.41 2.31 10.23
CA GLY A 92 -8.19 1.86 11.38
C GLY A 92 -7.37 1.21 12.51
N PHE A 93 -6.35 0.41 12.17
CA PHE A 93 -5.57 -0.37 13.14
C PHE A 93 -4.17 0.19 13.39
N LEU A 94 -3.52 0.76 12.36
CA LEU A 94 -2.22 1.41 12.51
C LEU A 94 -2.33 2.92 12.78
N GLY A 95 -3.54 3.49 12.66
CA GLY A 95 -3.81 4.90 12.89
C GLY A 95 -3.18 5.84 11.85
N LEU A 96 -2.74 5.32 10.71
CA LEU A 96 -2.06 6.07 9.65
C LEU A 96 -3.08 6.66 8.69
N LYS A 97 -3.19 8.00 8.61
CA LYS A 97 -4.12 8.70 7.70
C LYS A 97 -3.62 8.73 6.24
N ASN A 98 -3.05 7.63 5.77
CA ASN A 98 -2.44 7.53 4.46
C ASN A 98 -3.47 7.25 3.34
N GLY A 99 -2.99 7.37 2.10
CA GLY A 99 -3.81 7.18 0.92
C GLY A 99 -3.74 5.78 0.32
N ILE A 100 -4.02 5.66 -0.97
CA ILE A 100 -4.01 4.38 -1.70
C ILE A 100 -2.66 3.97 -2.31
N LEU A 101 -1.62 4.80 -2.26
CA LEU A 101 -0.42 4.64 -3.10
C LEU A 101 0.33 3.32 -2.85
N ASP A 102 0.59 2.97 -1.59
CA ASP A 102 1.46 1.87 -1.20
C ASP A 102 0.88 0.51 -1.62
N GLN A 103 -0.34 0.24 -1.16
CA GLN A 103 -1.11 -0.95 -1.49
C GLN A 103 -1.49 -1.04 -2.97
N SER A 104 -1.71 0.09 -3.65
CA SER A 104 -1.88 0.11 -5.12
C SER A 104 -0.60 -0.26 -5.85
N ALA A 105 0.56 0.23 -5.39
CA ALA A 105 1.85 -0.14 -5.95
C ALA A 105 2.17 -1.62 -5.72
N ILE A 106 1.74 -2.21 -4.60
CA ILE A 106 1.89 -3.65 -4.31
C ILE A 106 0.97 -4.50 -5.21
N LEU A 107 -0.31 -4.12 -5.36
CA LEU A 107 -1.34 -4.95 -6.00
C LEU A 107 -1.45 -4.78 -7.52
N LEU A 108 -1.06 -3.63 -8.08
CA LEU A 108 -1.26 -3.28 -9.49
C LEU A 108 0.03 -3.24 -10.33
N SER A 109 1.20 -3.40 -9.71
CA SER A 109 2.48 -3.30 -10.43
C SER A 109 2.86 -4.59 -11.13
N GLN A 110 3.43 -4.44 -12.33
CA GLN A 110 3.98 -5.53 -13.11
C GLN A 110 5.51 -5.42 -13.23
N SER A 111 6.19 -6.56 -13.23
CA SER A 111 7.64 -6.63 -13.44
C SER A 111 8.07 -5.90 -14.71
N LYS A 112 9.17 -5.15 -14.63
CA LYS A 112 9.75 -4.31 -15.70
C LYS A 112 8.87 -3.14 -16.19
N CYS A 113 7.82 -2.76 -15.46
CA CYS A 113 6.97 -1.61 -15.80
C CYS A 113 7.01 -0.56 -14.68
N LEU A 114 6.73 0.71 -15.01
CA LEU A 114 6.33 1.70 -14.02
C LEU A 114 4.80 1.71 -13.92
N THR A 115 4.26 1.91 -12.72
CA THR A 115 2.81 1.99 -12.49
C THR A 115 2.42 3.44 -12.24
N ARG A 116 1.69 4.07 -13.18
CA ARG A 116 1.07 5.37 -12.93
C ARG A 116 -0.28 5.14 -12.26
N ILE A 117 -0.52 5.79 -11.12
CA ILE A 117 -1.78 5.75 -10.39
C ILE A 117 -2.34 7.18 -10.34
N ASP A 118 -3.61 7.34 -10.70
CA ASP A 118 -4.37 8.55 -10.38
C ASP A 118 -5.11 8.30 -9.07
N CYS A 119 -4.66 8.93 -7.98
CA CYS A 119 -5.25 8.68 -6.66
C CYS A 119 -6.68 9.23 -6.50
N LYS A 120 -7.12 10.13 -7.40
CA LYS A 120 -8.47 10.71 -7.39
C LYS A 120 -9.48 9.83 -8.12
N SER A 121 -9.19 9.43 -9.36
CA SER A 121 -10.07 8.55 -10.14
C SER A 121 -9.89 7.07 -9.77
N LYS A 122 -8.79 6.72 -9.09
CA LYS A 122 -8.33 5.34 -8.83
C LYS A 122 -7.97 4.56 -10.10
N GLU A 123 -7.85 5.24 -11.23
CA GLU A 123 -7.34 4.65 -12.47
C GLU A 123 -5.84 4.39 -12.38
N TYR A 124 -5.36 3.33 -13.04
CA TYR A 124 -3.94 3.04 -13.17
C TYR A 124 -3.56 2.73 -14.61
N LYS A 125 -2.28 2.95 -14.94
CA LYS A 125 -1.70 2.60 -16.25
C LYS A 125 -0.29 2.07 -16.06
N LEU A 126 -0.02 0.92 -16.66
CA LEU A 126 1.35 0.42 -16.81
C LEU A 126 2.06 1.20 -17.91
N ILE A 127 3.20 1.78 -17.57
CA ILE A 127 4.13 2.43 -18.48
C ILE A 127 5.26 1.44 -18.71
N HIS A 128 5.23 0.81 -19.88
CA HIS A 128 6.31 -0.06 -20.34
C HIS A 128 7.53 0.78 -20.73
N PRO A 129 8.77 0.30 -20.50
CA PRO A 129 9.95 0.92 -21.06
C PRO A 129 9.86 0.89 -22.61
N PRO A 130 10.38 1.93 -23.29
CA PRO A 130 10.32 1.99 -24.75
C PRO A 130 11.04 0.79 -25.37
N ILE A 131 10.39 0.20 -26.38
CA ILE A 131 10.89 -0.99 -27.06
C ILE A 131 11.97 -0.55 -28.05
N THR A 132 13.22 -0.94 -27.80
CA THR A 132 14.37 -0.65 -28.68
C THR A 132 14.37 -1.53 -29.93
N ASN A 133 13.34 -1.38 -30.77
CA ASN A 133 13.19 -2.11 -32.03
C ASN A 133 13.89 -1.37 -33.19
N GLY A 134 15.23 -1.37 -33.19
CA GLY A 134 16.09 -1.26 -34.38
C GLY A 134 16.05 -0.02 -35.28
N ASN A 135 15.02 0.83 -35.23
CA ASN A 135 14.83 1.97 -36.13
C ASN A 135 15.11 3.30 -35.41
N SER A 136 15.92 4.13 -36.06
CA SER A 136 16.85 5.06 -35.42
C SER A 136 16.39 6.52 -35.40
N ASP A 137 15.22 6.79 -34.83
CA ASP A 137 14.72 8.17 -34.58
C ASP A 137 14.35 8.44 -33.11
N CYS A 138 14.33 7.39 -32.27
CA CYS A 138 14.20 7.54 -30.83
C CYS A 138 15.62 7.60 -30.23
N GLU A 139 15.97 8.67 -29.52
CA GLU A 139 17.21 8.70 -28.72
C GLU A 139 17.30 7.43 -27.86
N GLU A 140 18.44 6.73 -27.88
CA GLU A 140 18.64 5.56 -27.03
C GLU A 140 18.41 5.96 -25.57
N LEU A 141 17.31 5.49 -24.96
CA LEU A 141 17.11 5.64 -23.53
C LEU A 141 18.20 4.84 -22.83
N LYS A 142 19.24 5.57 -22.41
CA LYS A 142 20.40 5.04 -21.68
C LYS A 142 19.90 4.14 -20.55
N SER A 143 20.40 2.90 -20.54
CA SER A 143 20.05 1.92 -19.52
C SER A 143 20.35 2.50 -18.13
N TYR A 144 19.30 2.70 -17.34
CA TYR A 144 19.39 3.22 -15.99
C TYR A 144 19.10 2.12 -14.98
N LYS A 145 19.68 2.25 -13.78
CA LYS A 145 19.42 1.37 -12.63
C LYS A 145 18.84 2.22 -11.51
N ILE A 146 17.77 1.75 -10.88
CA ILE A 146 17.22 2.37 -9.69
C ILE A 146 18.01 1.82 -8.49
N LEU A 147 18.74 2.70 -7.80
CA LEU A 147 19.45 2.37 -6.56
C LEU A 147 18.59 2.79 -5.36
N LEU A 148 18.23 1.82 -4.52
CA LEU A 148 17.66 2.11 -3.20
C LEU A 148 18.79 2.28 -2.18
N ALA A 149 19.04 3.51 -1.76
CA ALA A 149 20.00 3.83 -0.69
C ALA A 149 19.25 4.10 0.62
N PHE A 150 19.38 3.19 1.60
CA PHE A 150 18.80 3.38 2.93
C PHE A 150 19.75 4.22 3.80
N SER A 151 19.24 5.28 4.44
CA SER A 151 20.03 6.21 5.26
C SER A 151 20.53 5.63 6.59
N GLY A 152 20.09 4.43 6.97
CA GLY A 152 20.32 3.85 8.31
C GLY A 152 19.35 4.38 9.37
N VAL A 153 18.57 5.43 9.09
CA VAL A 153 17.62 6.02 10.03
C VAL A 153 16.23 5.41 9.86
N LYS A 154 15.74 4.70 10.87
CA LYS A 154 14.39 4.12 10.89
C LYS A 154 13.36 5.11 11.43
N HIS A 155 12.23 5.22 10.73
CA HIS A 155 11.10 6.07 11.14
C HIS A 155 9.79 5.29 10.99
N ALA A 156 9.33 4.68 12.08
CA ALA A 156 8.01 4.05 12.14
C ALA A 156 6.93 5.15 12.13
N LEU A 157 6.22 5.30 11.02
CA LEU A 157 5.20 6.33 10.81
C LEU A 157 4.10 6.31 11.88
N SER A 158 3.73 5.12 12.37
CA SER A 158 2.71 4.92 13.41
C SER A 158 3.16 5.38 14.80
N SER A 159 4.47 5.49 15.04
CA SER A 159 5.03 5.82 16.36
C SER A 159 5.13 7.32 16.65
N LYS A 160 4.94 8.18 15.64
CA LYS A 160 5.11 9.65 15.77
C LYS A 160 3.99 10.40 15.05
N PRO A 161 3.43 11.48 15.62
CA PRO A 161 2.29 12.19 15.03
C PRO A 161 2.60 12.88 13.69
N GLY A 162 3.88 13.03 13.31
CA GLY A 162 4.32 13.86 12.19
C GLY A 162 3.63 13.60 10.86
N TYR A 163 3.40 12.34 10.47
CA TYR A 163 2.71 12.04 9.21
C TYR A 163 1.25 12.54 9.22
N ASN A 164 0.49 12.17 10.25
CA ASN A 164 -0.90 12.60 10.41
C ASN A 164 -1.03 14.12 10.59
N SER A 165 -0.04 14.78 11.19
CA SER A 165 0.04 16.25 11.23
C SER A 165 0.14 16.84 9.83
N ARG A 166 1.01 16.33 8.95
CA ARG A 166 1.10 16.80 7.55
C ARG A 166 -0.21 16.58 6.79
N VAL A 167 -0.92 15.47 7.02
CA VAL A 167 -2.26 15.23 6.43
C VAL A 167 -3.26 16.29 6.90
N ALA A 168 -3.27 16.64 8.19
CA ALA A 168 -4.14 17.69 8.72
C ALA A 168 -3.78 19.10 8.18
N GLU A 169 -2.49 19.43 8.10
CA GLU A 169 -2.01 20.70 7.52
C GLU A 169 -2.42 20.84 6.04
N CYS A 170 -2.30 19.76 5.25
CA CYS A 170 -2.76 19.75 3.86
C CYS A 170 -4.28 19.92 3.76
N GLN A 171 -5.04 19.30 4.68
CA GLN A 171 -6.50 19.42 4.73
C GLN A 171 -6.93 20.87 5.00
N GLU A 172 -6.28 21.53 5.97
CA GLU A 172 -6.49 22.94 6.31
C GLU A 172 -6.13 23.86 5.14
N ALA A 173 -4.98 23.65 4.50
CA ALA A 173 -4.58 24.40 3.31
C ALA A 173 -5.59 24.24 2.15
N ALA A 174 -6.13 23.03 1.94
CA ALA A 174 -7.16 22.78 0.93
C ALA A 174 -8.47 23.54 1.23
N THR A 175 -8.90 23.59 2.49
CA THR A 175 -10.06 24.40 2.92
C THR A 175 -9.84 25.89 2.62
N ILE A 176 -8.70 26.46 3.05
CA ILE A 176 -8.37 27.88 2.84
C ILE A 176 -8.36 28.22 1.34
N LEU A 177 -7.81 27.35 0.49
CA LEU A 177 -7.79 27.55 -0.95
C LEU A 177 -9.19 27.49 -1.59
N LEU A 178 -10.08 26.63 -1.09
CA LEU A 178 -11.47 26.55 -1.55
C LEU A 178 -12.28 27.78 -1.12
N GLU A 179 -12.09 28.26 0.11
CA GLU A 179 -12.71 29.50 0.60
C GLU A 179 -12.26 30.72 -0.22
N ALA A 180 -10.94 30.89 -0.43
CA ALA A 180 -10.39 31.93 -1.29
C ALA A 180 -10.91 31.86 -2.73
N SER A 181 -11.19 30.66 -3.22
CA SER A 181 -11.78 30.39 -4.55
C SER A 181 -13.31 30.54 -4.60
N ARG A 182 -13.97 30.92 -3.49
CA ARG A 182 -15.44 30.99 -3.32
C ARG A 182 -16.16 29.64 -3.56
N ARG A 183 -15.47 28.51 -3.32
CA ARG A 183 -15.97 27.14 -3.48
C ARG A 183 -16.27 26.47 -2.13
N ILE A 184 -16.86 27.21 -1.20
CA ILE A 184 -17.05 26.82 0.21
C ILE A 184 -17.87 25.52 0.37
N SER A 185 -18.78 25.22 -0.57
CA SER A 185 -19.56 23.98 -0.58
C SER A 185 -18.82 22.75 -1.14
N THR A 186 -17.57 22.90 -1.57
CA THR A 186 -16.75 21.79 -2.08
C THR A 186 -15.99 21.14 -0.94
N GLU A 187 -15.97 19.81 -0.88
CA GLU A 187 -15.17 19.08 0.11
C GLU A 187 -13.66 19.25 -0.19
N PRO A 188 -12.79 19.53 0.81
CA PRO A 188 -11.35 19.61 0.61
C PRO A 188 -10.76 18.19 0.46
N LEU A 189 -10.89 17.61 -0.73
CA LEU A 189 -10.44 16.25 -1.01
C LEU A 189 -8.93 16.18 -1.27
N LEU A 190 -8.18 15.62 -0.33
CA LEU A 190 -6.75 15.34 -0.49
C LEU A 190 -6.45 14.18 -1.47
N CYS A 191 -7.48 13.46 -1.92
CA CYS A 191 -7.37 12.30 -2.83
C CYS A 191 -6.39 11.22 -2.32
N ASN A 192 -6.21 11.16 -0.99
CA ASN A 192 -5.68 10.00 -0.28
C ASN A 192 -6.71 8.87 -0.35
#